data_AF-A0AAE9FAR7-F1
#
_entry.id   AF-A0AAE9FAR7-F1
#
_cell.length_a   1.000
_cell.length_b   1.000
_cell.length_c   1.000
_cell.angle_alpha   90.00
_cell.angle_beta   90.00
_cell.angle_gamma   90.00
#
_symmetry.space_group_name_H-M   'P 1'
#
loop_
_entity.id
_entity.type
_entity.pdbx_description
1 polymer ?
#
loop_
_entity_poly.entity_id
_entity_poly.type
_entity_poly.pdbx_seq_one_letter_code
_entity_poly.pdbx_strand_id
1 'polypeptide(L)'
;MSSAKERRTSNQLTIPTITTSQSTPQTPREQKKKKILFKCALTNTISDVLTNREGWAQTQGDDWQFFWVTREWMTTCYDKHKFSEKQLICHFRNDFELTRKDFLIKNYKKARKAKEKSGVDVATEFNFIPSSYVLPAEYHLFVEEFRKYPTDTIWIMKPVAGAQGKGIFLFRKLKHVQEWKKKDSSGSEALPYVVQSYIHNPYLVGGKKFDVRIYVLVTSFRPMNAWVHREGFARFSHSRYSTESVDDAFVHLTNVAVAKTAADYDPERGLKWSLPKLFRFFKSMHGQSKVSKTMNDLAKVIIESLKSVQNLIIQDTHCFELYGYDILFDENLKPWLLEVNASPSLTASSQEDFELKYRVLNHMIDVLDIEKKLLGNENQIGGFDILVRNSKPVELCKVARHAQPFFGAQLNLRLGDYVEPTPMP
;
A
#
# COMPACT_ATOMS: atom_id res chain seq x y z
N MET A 1 16.86 76.68 -73.55
CA MET A 1 17.79 75.81 -74.30
C MET A 1 17.25 74.39 -74.20
N SER A 2 16.43 73.99 -75.17
CA SER A 2 16.75 73.01 -76.23
C SER A 2 16.60 71.58 -75.71
N SER A 3 15.80 70.65 -76.24
CA SER A 3 14.91 70.58 -77.40
C SER A 3 14.08 69.29 -77.29
N ALA A 4 12.92 69.26 -77.96
CA ALA A 4 12.32 68.07 -78.61
C ALA A 4 11.79 66.93 -77.70
N LYS A 5 10.69 66.23 -77.98
CA LYS A 5 9.85 66.10 -79.17
C LYS A 5 8.57 65.31 -78.84
N GLU A 6 7.57 65.47 -79.71
CA GLU A 6 6.45 64.56 -80.10
C GLU A 6 5.41 64.12 -79.03
N ARG A 7 4.13 64.50 -79.13
CA ARG A 7 3.02 63.94 -79.98
C ARG A 7 2.88 62.42 -79.78
N ARG A 8 1.72 61.82 -79.47
CA ARG A 8 0.35 62.01 -79.96
C ARG A 8 -0.62 61.21 -79.05
N THR A 9 -1.87 61.64 -79.03
CA THR A 9 -3.04 61.06 -78.36
C THR A 9 -3.60 59.80 -79.04
N SER A 10 -4.06 58.80 -78.27
CA SER A 10 -5.28 58.01 -78.57
C SER A 10 -5.66 57.04 -77.45
N ASN A 11 -6.96 56.99 -77.18
CA ASN A 11 -7.72 56.17 -76.21
C ASN A 11 -7.30 54.69 -76.09
N GLN A 12 -7.43 54.12 -74.87
CA GLN A 12 -8.00 52.78 -74.65
C GLN A 12 -8.29 52.51 -73.17
N LEU A 13 -9.34 51.68 -72.94
CA LEU A 13 -9.88 51.21 -71.65
C LEU A 13 -8.83 50.55 -70.74
N THR A 14 -9.05 50.55 -69.42
CA THR A 14 -8.45 49.52 -68.54
C THR A 14 -9.33 49.13 -67.34
N ILE A 15 -9.28 47.83 -67.06
CA ILE A 15 -10.06 46.90 -66.21
C ILE A 15 -9.76 47.10 -64.71
N PRO A 16 -10.68 46.77 -63.77
CA PRO A 16 -10.47 47.00 -62.34
C PRO A 16 -9.46 46.02 -61.73
N THR A 17 -8.57 46.56 -60.90
CA THR A 17 -7.48 45.82 -60.23
C THR A 17 -7.98 45.07 -59.00
N ILE A 18 -7.61 43.79 -58.93
CA ILE A 18 -7.85 42.85 -57.84
C ILE A 18 -7.01 43.25 -56.62
N THR A 19 -7.65 43.41 -55.46
CA THR A 19 -6.97 43.63 -54.17
C THR A 19 -6.37 42.32 -53.68
N THR A 20 -5.05 42.22 -53.64
CA THR A 20 -4.31 41.12 -53.00
C THR A 20 -4.36 41.27 -51.48
N SER A 21 -5.03 40.35 -50.79
CA SER A 21 -4.95 40.21 -49.34
C SER A 21 -3.61 39.58 -48.96
N GLN A 22 -2.79 40.33 -48.22
CA GLN A 22 -1.58 39.80 -47.59
C GLN A 22 -2.00 38.87 -46.43
N SER A 23 -1.62 37.60 -46.51
CA SER A 23 -1.71 36.65 -45.41
C SER A 23 -0.60 36.91 -44.40
N THR A 24 -0.97 37.29 -43.19
CA THR A 24 -0.09 37.26 -42.01
C THR A 24 0.34 35.83 -41.70
N PRO A 25 1.60 35.57 -41.29
CA PRO A 25 2.03 34.23 -40.90
C PRO A 25 1.29 33.80 -39.63
N GLN A 26 0.56 32.68 -39.70
CA GLN A 26 -0.04 32.06 -38.52
C GLN A 26 1.08 31.57 -37.60
N THR A 27 1.08 32.05 -36.36
CA THR A 27 1.84 31.46 -35.24
C THR A 27 1.54 29.96 -35.12
N PRO A 28 2.51 29.11 -34.73
CA PRO A 28 2.26 27.69 -34.55
C PRO A 28 1.13 27.51 -33.54
N ARG A 29 0.03 26.86 -33.95
CA ARG A 29 -0.99 26.40 -33.01
C ARG A 29 -0.30 25.57 -31.94
N GLU A 30 -0.20 26.07 -30.71
CA GLU A 30 0.08 25.24 -29.55
C GLU A 30 -0.94 24.10 -29.58
N GLN A 31 -0.48 22.88 -29.91
CA GLN A 31 -1.28 21.69 -29.70
C GLN A 31 -1.53 21.62 -28.20
N LYS A 32 -2.71 22.06 -27.75
CA LYS A 32 -3.16 21.87 -26.37
C LYS A 32 -2.96 20.39 -26.04
N LYS A 33 -1.95 20.08 -25.22
CA LYS A 33 -1.72 18.72 -24.72
C LYS A 33 -3.05 18.24 -24.14
N LYS A 34 -3.56 17.13 -24.67
CA LYS A 34 -4.82 16.55 -24.21
C LYS A 34 -4.65 16.21 -22.73
N LYS A 35 -5.47 16.83 -21.87
CA LYS A 35 -5.43 16.58 -20.43
C LYS A 35 -5.84 15.13 -20.12
N ILE A 36 -5.25 14.56 -19.08
CA ILE A 36 -5.70 13.31 -18.47
C ILE A 36 -6.90 13.63 -17.60
N LEU A 37 -8.00 12.92 -17.81
CA LEU A 37 -9.24 13.12 -17.08
C LEU A 37 -9.34 12.13 -15.93
N PHE A 38 -9.72 12.61 -14.76
CA PHE A 38 -9.88 11.78 -13.58
C PHE A 38 -11.23 11.95 -12.87
N LYS A 39 -11.60 10.90 -12.12
CA LYS A 39 -12.67 10.91 -11.12
C LYS A 39 -12.08 10.51 -9.78
N CYS A 40 -12.63 11.06 -8.71
CA CYS A 40 -12.25 10.69 -7.35
C CYS A 40 -13.51 10.63 -6.50
N ALA A 41 -13.80 9.46 -5.94
CA ALA A 41 -14.94 9.25 -5.06
C ALA A 41 -14.67 9.71 -3.61
N LEU A 42 -13.42 10.06 -3.28
CA LEU A 42 -12.99 10.47 -1.94
C LEU A 42 -12.55 11.92 -1.93
N THR A 43 -12.85 12.62 -0.84
CA THR A 43 -12.38 13.99 -0.55
C THR A 43 -11.29 13.95 0.53
N ASN A 44 -10.14 13.37 0.19
CA ASN A 44 -8.96 13.28 1.06
C ASN A 44 -7.68 13.51 0.25
N THR A 45 -6.51 13.18 0.80
CA THR A 45 -5.19 13.44 0.18
C THR A 45 -5.06 12.95 -1.26
N ILE A 46 -5.77 11.88 -1.68
CA ILE A 46 -5.74 11.50 -3.11
C ILE A 46 -6.42 12.52 -4.02
N SER A 47 -7.49 13.17 -3.56
CA SER A 47 -8.15 14.26 -4.29
C SER A 47 -7.19 15.43 -4.47
N ASP A 48 -6.41 15.76 -3.44
CA ASP A 48 -5.43 16.84 -3.49
C ASP A 48 -4.32 16.52 -4.48
N VAL A 49 -3.78 15.29 -4.45
CA VAL A 49 -2.76 14.82 -5.40
C VAL A 49 -3.27 14.92 -6.84
N LEU A 50 -4.48 14.43 -7.12
CA LEU A 50 -5.04 14.43 -8.48
C LEU A 50 -5.36 15.85 -8.98
N THR A 51 -5.82 16.73 -8.10
CA THR A 51 -6.19 18.11 -8.45
C THR A 51 -4.97 18.97 -8.74
N ASN A 52 -3.88 18.78 -8.00
CA ASN A 52 -2.68 19.59 -8.11
C ASN A 52 -1.65 19.02 -9.10
N ARG A 53 -1.95 17.88 -9.74
CA ARG A 53 -1.08 17.27 -10.74
C ARG A 53 -1.20 17.97 -12.09
N GLU A 54 -0.06 18.40 -12.64
CA GLU A 54 -0.02 19.08 -13.93
C GLU A 54 -0.52 18.19 -15.07
N GLY A 55 -1.38 18.74 -15.93
CA GLY A 55 -1.93 18.01 -17.08
C GLY A 55 -3.14 17.14 -16.76
N TRP A 56 -3.61 17.15 -15.50
CA TRP A 56 -4.80 16.42 -15.06
C TRP A 56 -5.99 17.38 -14.91
N ALA A 57 -7.20 16.85 -15.10
CA ALA A 57 -8.44 17.58 -14.87
C ALA A 57 -9.56 16.64 -14.41
N GLN A 58 -10.37 17.10 -13.47
CA GLN A 58 -11.53 16.34 -13.02
C GLN A 58 -12.63 16.34 -14.11
N THR A 59 -13.29 15.20 -14.32
CA THR A 59 -14.46 15.07 -15.20
C THR A 59 -15.64 14.49 -14.44
N GLN A 60 -16.86 14.75 -14.92
CA GLN A 60 -18.08 14.08 -14.48
C GLN A 60 -18.55 13.01 -15.49
N GLY A 61 -18.01 13.05 -16.72
CA GLY A 61 -18.33 12.09 -17.77
C GLY A 61 -17.70 10.73 -17.55
N ASP A 62 -17.84 9.87 -18.57
CA ASP A 62 -17.26 8.52 -18.59
C ASP A 62 -15.97 8.43 -19.42
N ASP A 63 -15.43 9.56 -19.88
CA ASP A 63 -14.21 9.70 -20.68
C ASP A 63 -12.92 9.82 -19.83
N TRP A 64 -13.01 9.52 -18.54
CA TRP A 64 -11.89 9.47 -17.60
C TRP A 64 -10.88 8.39 -17.97
N GLN A 65 -9.62 8.60 -17.61
CA GLN A 65 -8.54 7.60 -17.67
C GLN A 65 -8.24 7.04 -16.27
N PHE A 66 -8.47 7.81 -15.22
CA PHE A 66 -8.23 7.38 -13.84
C PHE A 66 -9.45 7.60 -12.96
N PHE A 67 -9.86 6.58 -12.20
CA PHE A 67 -10.91 6.73 -11.22
C PHE A 67 -10.51 6.09 -9.88
N TRP A 68 -10.32 6.95 -8.87
CA TRP A 68 -10.23 6.49 -7.49
C TRP A 68 -11.62 6.15 -6.95
N VAL A 69 -11.93 4.86 -6.85
CA VAL A 69 -13.26 4.34 -6.51
C VAL A 69 -13.34 3.88 -5.04
N THR A 70 -14.56 3.82 -4.50
CA THR A 70 -14.81 3.20 -3.19
C THR A 70 -15.01 1.68 -3.33
N ARG A 71 -14.90 0.94 -2.22
CA ARG A 71 -15.28 -0.48 -2.18
C ARG A 71 -16.75 -0.71 -2.54
N GLU A 72 -17.63 0.23 -2.17
CA GLU A 72 -19.05 0.16 -2.54
C GLU A 72 -19.26 0.30 -4.05
N TRP A 73 -18.47 1.17 -4.70
CA TRP A 73 -18.50 1.26 -6.16
C TRP A 73 -18.04 -0.05 -6.80
N MET A 74 -17.00 -0.68 -6.25
CA MET A 74 -16.57 -2.00 -6.72
C MET A 74 -17.69 -3.03 -6.64
N THR A 75 -18.44 -3.10 -5.53
CA THR A 75 -19.52 -4.09 -5.38
C THR A 75 -20.72 -3.82 -6.27
N THR A 76 -21.09 -2.55 -6.49
CA THR A 76 -22.36 -2.17 -7.12
C THR A 76 -22.27 -1.83 -8.61
N CYS A 77 -21.12 -1.32 -9.07
CA CYS A 77 -20.94 -0.74 -10.40
C CYS A 77 -19.96 -1.51 -11.28
N TYR A 78 -18.90 -2.11 -10.72
CA TYR A 78 -17.81 -2.71 -11.51
C TYR A 78 -18.30 -3.69 -12.59
N ASP A 79 -19.13 -4.68 -12.23
CA ASP A 79 -19.63 -5.70 -13.19
C ASP A 79 -20.58 -5.12 -14.26
N LYS A 80 -21.12 -3.91 -14.02
CA LYS A 80 -22.02 -3.21 -14.95
C LYS A 80 -21.28 -2.21 -15.83
N HIS A 81 -20.04 -1.87 -15.49
CA HIS A 81 -19.27 -0.85 -16.18
C HIS A 81 -18.49 -1.47 -17.35
N LYS A 82 -18.54 -0.81 -18.50
CA LYS A 82 -17.78 -1.20 -19.69
C LYS A 82 -16.52 -0.35 -19.78
N PHE A 83 -15.39 -0.93 -19.39
CA PHE A 83 -14.10 -0.24 -19.42
C PHE A 83 -13.60 -0.05 -20.86
N SER A 84 -13.02 1.12 -21.11
CA SER A 84 -12.16 1.38 -22.27
C SER A 84 -10.71 1.03 -21.94
N GLU A 85 -9.90 0.76 -22.96
CA GLU A 85 -8.51 0.30 -22.80
C GLU A 85 -7.60 1.22 -21.95
N LYS A 86 -7.97 2.50 -21.79
CA LYS A 86 -7.17 3.50 -21.09
C LYS A 86 -7.66 3.80 -19.67
N GLN A 87 -8.68 3.08 -19.20
CA GLN A 87 -9.29 3.31 -17.90
C GLN A 87 -8.61 2.49 -16.82
N LEU A 88 -8.40 3.13 -15.67
CA LEU A 88 -7.73 2.53 -14.53
C LEU A 88 -8.44 2.87 -13.22
N ILE A 89 -8.61 1.88 -12.35
CA ILE A 89 -9.25 1.98 -11.03
C ILE A 89 -8.39 1.35 -9.93
N CYS A 90 -8.56 1.84 -8.70
CA CYS A 90 -7.68 1.55 -7.57
C CYS A 90 -8.01 0.28 -6.77
N HIS A 91 -8.75 -0.67 -7.33
CA HIS A 91 -9.10 -1.92 -6.64
C HIS A 91 -9.14 -3.16 -7.53
N PHE A 92 -8.62 -4.29 -7.03
CA PHE A 92 -8.91 -5.60 -7.61
C PHE A 92 -10.27 -6.13 -7.13
N ARG A 93 -11.01 -6.83 -7.99
CA ARG A 93 -12.39 -7.29 -7.72
C ARG A 93 -12.53 -8.10 -6.43
N ASN A 94 -11.57 -8.97 -6.16
CA ASN A 94 -11.53 -9.86 -5.00
C ASN A 94 -10.30 -9.64 -4.11
N ASP A 95 -9.89 -8.38 -3.92
CA ASP A 95 -8.81 -7.96 -3.02
C ASP A 95 -8.92 -8.58 -1.60
N PHE A 96 -10.15 -8.89 -1.18
CA PHE A 96 -10.47 -9.51 0.09
C PHE A 96 -9.80 -10.88 0.32
N GLU A 97 -9.34 -11.57 -0.73
CA GLU A 97 -8.53 -12.80 -0.61
C GLU A 97 -7.22 -12.56 0.16
N LEU A 98 -6.68 -11.34 0.10
CA LEU A 98 -5.50 -10.91 0.85
C LEU A 98 -5.85 -10.08 2.09
N THR A 99 -6.95 -9.32 2.04
CA THR A 99 -7.19 -8.25 3.02
C THR A 99 -8.16 -8.62 4.14
N ARG A 100 -9.07 -9.56 3.90
CA ARG A 100 -9.88 -10.14 4.99
C ARG A 100 -9.05 -11.13 5.80
N LYS A 101 -9.14 -11.04 7.13
CA LYS A 101 -8.29 -11.81 8.05
C LYS A 101 -8.45 -13.33 7.90
N ASP A 102 -9.68 -13.81 7.73
CA ASP A 102 -9.98 -15.23 7.50
C ASP A 102 -9.39 -15.76 6.19
N PHE A 103 -9.57 -15.04 5.08
CA PHE A 103 -9.01 -15.39 3.78
C PHE A 103 -7.49 -15.32 3.76
N LEU A 104 -6.88 -14.27 4.35
CA LEU A 104 -5.43 -14.16 4.51
C LEU A 104 -4.87 -15.41 5.20
N ILE A 105 -5.46 -15.82 6.32
CA ILE A 105 -5.02 -17.00 7.08
C ILE A 105 -5.24 -18.29 6.29
N LYS A 106 -6.39 -18.44 5.65
CA LYS A 106 -6.71 -19.60 4.81
C LYS A 106 -5.70 -19.75 3.67
N ASN A 107 -5.41 -18.67 2.96
CA ASN A 107 -4.51 -18.64 1.81
C ASN A 107 -3.05 -18.84 2.24
N TYR A 108 -2.65 -18.23 3.36
CA TYR A 108 -1.36 -18.50 4.01
C TYR A 108 -1.20 -19.98 4.37
N LYS A 109 -2.17 -20.59 5.07
CA LYS A 109 -2.13 -22.01 5.43
C LYS A 109 -2.04 -22.92 4.19
N LYS A 110 -2.77 -22.59 3.13
CA LYS A 110 -2.73 -23.32 1.85
C LYS A 110 -1.35 -23.24 1.20
N ALA A 111 -0.78 -22.03 1.11
CA ALA A 111 0.55 -21.80 0.54
C ALA A 111 1.64 -22.49 1.37
N ARG A 112 1.56 -22.41 2.70
CA ARG A 112 2.46 -23.11 3.63
C ARG A 112 2.47 -24.61 3.38
N LYS A 113 1.28 -25.26 3.32
CA LYS A 113 1.17 -26.69 3.02
C LYS A 113 1.73 -27.07 1.65
N ALA A 114 1.59 -26.20 0.65
CA ALA A 114 2.15 -26.45 -0.68
C ALA A 114 3.69 -26.39 -0.68
N LYS A 115 4.27 -25.45 0.07
CA LYS A 115 5.73 -25.32 0.25
C LYS A 115 6.32 -26.51 1.01
N GLU A 116 5.65 -26.95 2.07
CA GLU A 116 6.04 -28.13 2.85
C GLU A 116 6.10 -29.40 1.97
N LYS A 117 5.08 -29.60 1.12
CA LYS A 117 5.08 -30.69 0.13
C LYS A 117 6.19 -30.59 -0.91
N SER A 118 6.70 -29.39 -1.15
CA SER A 118 7.80 -29.14 -2.10
C SER A 118 9.18 -29.27 -1.45
N GLY A 119 9.26 -29.72 -0.19
CA GLY A 119 10.52 -29.92 0.54
C GLY A 119 11.14 -28.64 1.11
N VAL A 120 10.41 -27.52 1.07
CA VAL A 120 10.86 -26.26 1.68
C VAL A 120 10.69 -26.35 3.20
N ASP A 121 11.71 -25.95 3.95
CA ASP A 121 11.59 -25.79 5.40
C ASP A 121 10.66 -24.61 5.73
N VAL A 122 9.38 -24.93 5.90
CA VAL A 122 8.34 -23.94 6.20
C VAL A 122 8.52 -23.30 7.58
N ALA A 123 9.25 -23.95 8.51
CA ALA A 123 9.48 -23.39 9.83
C ALA A 123 10.41 -22.17 9.78
N THR A 124 11.32 -22.15 8.81
CA THR A 124 12.25 -21.04 8.56
C THR A 124 11.76 -20.10 7.47
N GLU A 125 11.23 -20.61 6.36
CA GLU A 125 10.89 -19.79 5.18
C GLU A 125 9.46 -19.25 5.16
N PHE A 126 8.52 -19.88 5.87
CA PHE A 126 7.09 -19.57 5.79
C PHE A 126 6.45 -19.45 7.18
N ASN A 127 7.15 -18.73 8.06
CA ASN A 127 6.78 -18.53 9.46
C ASN A 127 6.69 -17.04 9.80
N PHE A 128 5.77 -16.33 9.13
CA PHE A 128 5.60 -14.89 9.25
C PHE A 128 4.19 -14.45 9.68
N ILE A 129 3.24 -15.39 9.79
CA ILE A 129 1.95 -15.16 10.46
C ILE A 129 1.89 -16.08 11.69
N PRO A 130 1.56 -15.56 12.89
CA PRO A 130 1.42 -16.39 14.08
C PRO A 130 0.34 -17.46 13.92
N SER A 131 0.40 -18.54 14.70
CA SER A 131 -0.63 -19.60 14.68
C SER A 131 -2.02 -19.01 14.83
N SER A 132 -2.87 -19.22 13.83
CA SER A 132 -4.17 -18.56 13.70
C SER A 132 -5.27 -19.53 13.30
N TYR A 133 -6.48 -19.30 13.80
CA TYR A 133 -7.66 -20.15 13.62
C TYR A 133 -8.91 -19.29 13.42
N VAL A 134 -9.76 -19.66 12.46
CA VAL A 134 -11.02 -18.96 12.15
C VAL A 134 -12.16 -19.63 12.91
N LEU A 135 -12.77 -18.92 13.85
CA LEU A 135 -13.92 -19.39 14.61
C LEU A 135 -15.24 -18.94 13.94
N PRO A 136 -16.31 -19.76 14.02
CA PRO A 136 -16.39 -21.05 14.74
C PRO A 136 -15.82 -22.27 13.99
N ALA A 137 -15.49 -22.14 12.70
CA ALA A 137 -15.17 -23.27 11.82
C ALA A 137 -13.98 -24.14 12.29
N GLU A 138 -12.92 -23.51 12.83
CA GLU A 138 -11.69 -24.18 13.27
C GLU A 138 -11.62 -24.32 14.81
N TYR A 139 -12.74 -24.27 15.53
CA TYR A 139 -12.76 -24.30 17.00
C TYR A 139 -12.06 -25.53 17.58
N HIS A 140 -12.33 -26.72 17.06
CA HIS A 140 -11.72 -27.96 17.56
C HIS A 140 -10.19 -27.97 17.36
N LEU A 141 -9.73 -27.55 16.17
CA LEU A 141 -8.30 -27.40 15.87
C LEU A 141 -7.62 -26.39 16.79
N PHE A 142 -8.31 -25.27 17.07
CA PHE A 142 -7.82 -24.28 18.02
C PHE A 142 -7.70 -24.86 19.44
N VAL A 143 -8.72 -25.58 19.93
CA VAL A 143 -8.70 -26.16 21.29
C VAL A 143 -7.58 -27.19 21.43
N GLU A 144 -7.36 -28.03 20.42
CA GLU A 144 -6.24 -28.99 20.41
C GLU A 144 -4.89 -28.28 20.46
N GLU A 145 -4.72 -27.23 19.65
CA GLU A 145 -3.48 -26.46 19.66
C GLU A 145 -3.28 -25.72 20.99
N PHE A 146 -4.32 -25.05 21.49
CA PHE A 146 -4.31 -24.30 22.74
C PHE A 146 -3.82 -25.15 23.93
N ARG A 147 -4.18 -26.43 23.97
CA ARG A 147 -3.75 -27.38 25.02
C ARG A 147 -2.26 -27.72 24.98
N LYS A 148 -1.57 -27.50 23.86
CA LYS A 148 -0.13 -27.73 23.73
C LYS A 148 0.71 -26.59 24.33
N TYR A 149 0.10 -25.42 24.53
CA TYR A 149 0.78 -24.24 25.05
C TYR A 149 0.68 -24.17 26.58
N PRO A 150 1.67 -23.55 27.25
CA PRO A 150 1.57 -23.19 28.65
C PRO A 150 0.30 -22.38 28.96
N THR A 151 -0.26 -22.56 30.15
CA THR A 151 -1.55 -21.96 30.57
C THR A 151 -1.54 -20.43 30.68
N ASP A 152 -0.36 -19.84 30.74
CA ASP A 152 -0.12 -18.40 30.74
C ASP A 152 0.02 -17.82 29.32
N THR A 153 0.04 -18.66 28.27
CA THR A 153 0.14 -18.19 26.88
C THR A 153 -1.01 -17.27 26.53
N ILE A 154 -0.67 -16.09 26.01
CA ILE A 154 -1.65 -15.07 25.61
C ILE A 154 -2.08 -15.32 24.17
N TRP A 155 -3.37 -15.19 23.94
CA TRP A 155 -4.00 -15.25 22.63
C TRP A 155 -4.78 -13.97 22.38
N ILE A 156 -4.97 -13.62 21.12
CA ILE A 156 -5.72 -12.43 20.69
C ILE A 156 -6.88 -12.85 19.79
N MET A 157 -8.08 -12.35 20.08
CA MET A 157 -9.26 -12.49 19.23
C MET A 157 -9.51 -11.22 18.47
N LYS A 158 -9.79 -11.34 17.17
CA LYS A 158 -10.05 -10.21 16.27
C LYS A 158 -11.27 -10.51 15.40
N PRO A 159 -12.23 -9.58 15.23
CA PRO A 159 -13.32 -9.78 14.28
C PRO A 159 -12.76 -9.85 12.85
N VAL A 160 -13.29 -10.75 12.02
CA VAL A 160 -12.78 -10.97 10.65
C VAL A 160 -12.87 -9.71 9.78
N ALA A 161 -14.02 -9.04 9.82
CA ALA A 161 -14.28 -7.80 9.07
C ALA A 161 -14.11 -6.54 9.95
N GLY A 162 -13.48 -6.68 11.12
CA GLY A 162 -13.27 -5.58 12.05
C GLY A 162 -12.09 -4.68 11.65
N ALA A 163 -12.21 -3.40 12.02
CA ALA A 163 -11.19 -2.38 11.82
C ALA A 163 -11.02 -1.52 13.09
N GLN A 164 -9.96 -0.68 13.11
CA GLN A 164 -9.70 0.31 14.16
C GLN A 164 -9.49 -0.25 15.59
N GLY A 165 -9.28 -1.56 15.73
CA GLY A 165 -9.12 -2.21 17.04
C GLY A 165 -10.43 -2.56 17.74
N LYS A 166 -11.59 -2.27 17.14
CA LYS A 166 -12.90 -2.55 17.75
C LYS A 166 -13.15 -4.06 17.81
N GLY A 167 -13.62 -4.54 18.96
CA GLY A 167 -13.91 -5.96 19.20
C GLY A 167 -12.69 -6.85 19.40
N ILE A 168 -11.48 -6.27 19.46
CA ILE A 168 -10.26 -7.02 19.76
C ILE A 168 -10.15 -7.20 21.28
N PHE A 169 -9.85 -8.42 21.72
CA PHE A 169 -9.54 -8.70 23.12
C PHE A 169 -8.48 -9.79 23.23
N LEU A 170 -7.74 -9.76 24.34
CA LEU A 170 -6.73 -10.77 24.66
C LEU A 170 -7.30 -11.73 25.71
N PHE A 171 -6.79 -12.96 25.72
CA PHE A 171 -7.19 -13.94 26.71
C PHE A 171 -6.08 -14.97 26.96
N ARG A 172 -6.10 -15.56 28.15
CA ARG A 172 -5.21 -16.67 28.54
C ARG A 172 -5.95 -17.98 28.78
N LYS A 173 -7.25 -17.91 29.06
CA LYS A 173 -8.07 -19.07 29.45
C LYS A 173 -9.18 -19.30 28.43
N LEU A 174 -9.37 -20.56 28.04
CA LEU A 174 -10.41 -20.96 27.08
C LEU A 174 -11.83 -20.58 27.54
N LYS A 175 -12.05 -20.44 28.86
CA LYS A 175 -13.31 -19.98 29.45
C LYS A 175 -13.76 -18.63 28.87
N HIS A 176 -12.84 -17.70 28.62
CA HIS A 176 -13.17 -16.38 28.05
C HIS A 176 -13.75 -16.50 26.63
N VAL A 177 -13.26 -17.46 25.83
CA VAL A 177 -13.81 -17.74 24.49
C VAL A 177 -15.22 -18.32 24.58
N GLN A 178 -15.49 -19.16 25.57
CA GLN A 178 -16.82 -19.74 25.80
C GLN A 178 -17.83 -18.68 26.27
N GLU A 179 -17.41 -17.77 27.15
CA GLU A 179 -18.22 -16.64 27.62
C GLU A 179 -18.52 -15.66 26.49
N TRP A 180 -17.52 -15.34 25.65
CA TRP A 180 -17.71 -14.55 24.44
C TRP A 180 -18.75 -15.19 23.51
N LYS A 181 -18.62 -16.50 23.23
CA LYS A 181 -19.57 -17.23 22.38
C LYS A 181 -21.01 -17.15 22.90
N LYS A 182 -21.23 -17.24 24.22
CA LYS A 182 -22.56 -17.14 24.84
C LYS A 182 -23.17 -15.74 24.68
N LYS A 183 -22.36 -14.69 24.80
CA LYS A 183 -22.81 -13.29 24.58
C LYS A 183 -23.19 -13.06 23.12
N ASP A 184 -22.37 -13.55 22.18
CA ASP A 184 -22.59 -13.38 20.75
C ASP A 184 -23.82 -14.18 20.26
N SER A 185 -24.11 -15.33 20.87
CA SER A 185 -25.27 -16.17 20.52
C SER A 185 -26.64 -15.60 20.97
N SER A 186 -26.65 -14.46 21.69
CA SER A 186 -27.88 -13.86 22.24
C SER A 186 -28.60 -12.89 21.28
N GLY A 187 -28.06 -12.65 20.09
CA GLY A 187 -28.74 -11.92 19.02
C GLY A 187 -27.93 -11.92 17.72
N SER A 188 -28.50 -12.53 16.67
CA SER A 188 -27.93 -12.68 15.30
C SER A 188 -26.78 -13.68 15.17
N GLU A 189 -26.57 -14.19 13.94
CA GLU A 189 -25.54 -15.19 13.62
C GLU A 189 -24.16 -14.80 14.18
N ALA A 190 -23.50 -15.74 14.86
CA ALA A 190 -22.20 -15.48 15.49
C ALA A 190 -21.21 -14.93 14.47
N LEU A 191 -20.70 -13.72 14.72
CA LEU A 191 -19.80 -13.07 13.79
C LEU A 191 -18.49 -13.87 13.73
N PRO A 192 -17.88 -14.04 12.55
CA PRO A 192 -16.65 -14.81 12.44
C PRO A 192 -15.48 -14.04 13.06
N TYR A 193 -14.68 -14.73 13.87
CA TYR A 193 -13.49 -14.19 14.54
C TYR A 193 -12.26 -15.00 14.18
N VAL A 194 -11.12 -14.33 14.19
CA VAL A 194 -9.81 -14.95 14.14
C VAL A 194 -9.24 -15.00 15.54
N VAL A 195 -8.87 -16.19 15.99
CA VAL A 195 -8.02 -16.40 17.16
C VAL A 195 -6.60 -16.56 16.67
N GLN A 196 -5.67 -15.82 17.26
CA GLN A 196 -4.27 -15.83 16.87
C GLN A 196 -3.37 -15.85 18.11
N SER A 197 -2.26 -16.59 18.04
CA SER A 197 -1.23 -16.56 19.08
C SER A 197 -0.67 -15.15 19.21
N TYR A 198 -0.61 -14.63 20.43
CA TYR A 198 -0.17 -13.26 20.67
C TYR A 198 1.36 -13.18 20.72
N ILE A 199 1.94 -12.24 19.98
CA ILE A 199 3.38 -11.98 19.99
C ILE A 199 3.70 -11.23 21.30
N HIS A 200 4.10 -12.00 22.32
CA HIS A 200 4.27 -11.52 23.69
C HIS A 200 5.59 -10.78 23.94
N ASN A 201 6.61 -11.00 23.10
CA ASN A 201 7.89 -10.28 23.13
C ASN A 201 8.07 -9.39 21.88
N PRO A 202 7.27 -8.32 21.71
CA PRO A 202 7.48 -7.36 20.64
C PRO A 202 8.76 -6.56 20.88
N TYR A 203 9.38 -6.08 19.81
CA TYR A 203 10.43 -5.07 19.93
C TYR A 203 9.85 -3.79 20.53
N LEU A 204 10.53 -3.22 21.52
CA LEU A 204 10.08 -2.02 22.21
C LEU A 204 11.01 -0.84 21.95
N VAL A 205 10.44 0.35 21.82
CA VAL A 205 11.20 1.60 21.82
C VAL A 205 10.73 2.42 23.01
N GLY A 206 11.64 2.77 23.91
CA GLY A 206 11.28 3.48 25.15
C GLY A 206 10.26 2.73 26.02
N GLY A 207 10.24 1.39 25.93
CA GLY A 207 9.28 0.54 26.64
C GLY A 207 7.87 0.53 26.04
N LYS A 208 7.65 1.12 24.85
CA LYS A 208 6.35 1.10 24.15
C LYS A 208 6.35 0.12 22.99
N LYS A 209 5.22 -0.55 22.79
CA LYS A 209 4.95 -1.42 21.65
C LYS A 209 4.65 -0.55 20.43
N PHE A 210 4.98 -1.02 19.23
CA PHE A 210 4.57 -0.35 18.00
C PHE A 210 4.34 -1.35 16.88
N ASP A 211 3.50 -0.98 15.92
CA ASP A 211 3.38 -1.67 14.65
C ASP A 211 3.81 -0.74 13.51
N VAL A 212 4.19 -1.29 12.36
CA VAL A 212 4.71 -0.55 11.22
C VAL A 212 3.77 -0.68 10.03
N ARG A 213 3.33 0.46 9.50
CA ARG A 213 2.60 0.59 8.25
C ARG A 213 3.57 0.75 7.08
N ILE A 214 3.50 -0.16 6.13
CA ILE A 214 4.26 -0.14 4.87
C ILE A 214 3.28 -0.07 3.70
N TYR A 215 3.60 0.73 2.68
CA TYR A 215 2.80 0.84 1.47
C TYR A 215 3.36 -0.05 0.37
N VAL A 216 2.51 -0.93 -0.17
CA VAL A 216 2.85 -1.87 -1.25
C VAL A 216 1.88 -1.67 -2.40
N LEU A 217 2.39 -1.29 -3.57
CA LEU A 217 1.61 -1.11 -4.78
C LEU A 217 1.71 -2.37 -5.65
N VAL A 218 0.58 -2.96 -6.01
CA VAL A 218 0.50 -4.06 -6.97
C VAL A 218 -0.19 -3.55 -8.23
N THR A 219 0.54 -3.51 -9.34
CA THR A 219 0.02 -3.06 -10.64
C THR A 219 -0.53 -4.21 -11.48
N SER A 220 -0.14 -5.44 -11.16
CA SER A 220 -0.64 -6.66 -11.79
C SER A 220 -0.31 -7.87 -10.92
N PHE A 221 -1.18 -8.87 -10.88
CA PHE A 221 -0.91 -10.20 -10.33
C PHE A 221 -0.49 -11.20 -11.42
N ARG A 222 -0.81 -10.95 -12.70
CA ARG A 222 -0.48 -11.86 -13.82
C ARG A 222 -0.01 -11.10 -15.07
N PRO A 223 1.32 -11.03 -15.31
CA PRO A 223 2.39 -11.46 -14.40
C PRO A 223 2.51 -10.50 -13.19
N MET A 224 3.00 -10.97 -12.04
CA MET A 224 3.02 -10.16 -10.83
C MET A 224 4.04 -9.02 -10.93
N ASN A 225 3.58 -7.79 -10.70
CA ASN A 225 4.40 -6.59 -10.55
C ASN A 225 4.02 -5.91 -9.24
N ALA A 226 4.97 -5.88 -8.30
CA ALA A 226 4.76 -5.34 -6.96
C ALA A 226 5.90 -4.42 -6.55
N TRP A 227 5.55 -3.29 -5.95
CA TRP A 227 6.44 -2.21 -5.55
C TRP A 227 6.25 -1.91 -4.06
N VAL A 228 7.34 -1.56 -3.38
CA VAL A 228 7.31 -1.07 -2.00
C VAL A 228 7.67 0.41 -1.99
N HIS A 229 6.93 1.21 -1.23
CA HIS A 229 7.34 2.59 -0.97
C HIS A 229 8.34 2.67 0.19
N ARG A 230 9.39 3.48 0.06
CA ARG A 230 10.41 3.65 1.12
C ARG A 230 9.88 4.34 2.36
N GLU A 231 8.85 5.16 2.21
CA GLU A 231 8.17 5.80 3.34
C GLU A 231 7.01 4.97 3.88
N GLY A 232 6.71 5.23 5.13
CA GLY A 232 5.62 4.66 5.93
C GLY A 232 5.79 5.18 7.36
N PHE A 233 5.07 4.59 8.31
CA PHE A 233 5.17 5.03 9.70
C PHE A 233 5.02 3.87 10.69
N ALA A 234 5.69 3.99 11.83
CA ALA A 234 5.44 3.20 13.02
C ALA A 234 4.39 3.91 13.88
N ARG A 235 3.43 3.16 14.42
CA ARG A 235 2.43 3.64 15.38
C ARG A 235 2.70 3.04 16.74
N PHE A 236 2.90 3.89 17.74
CA PHE A 236 3.19 3.45 19.11
C PHE A 236 1.91 3.24 19.91
N SER A 237 1.97 2.30 20.86
CA SER A 237 0.97 2.16 21.91
C SER A 237 0.95 3.43 22.77
N HIS A 238 -0.21 3.71 23.35
CA HIS A 238 -0.35 4.85 24.26
C HIS A 238 0.48 4.62 25.53
N SER A 239 0.29 3.46 26.15
CA SER A 239 0.94 3.05 27.40
C SER A 239 2.21 2.24 27.16
N ARG A 240 3.04 2.13 28.20
CA ARG A 240 4.20 1.21 28.21
C ARG A 240 3.73 -0.23 28.14
N TYR A 241 4.50 -1.06 27.46
CA TYR A 241 4.20 -2.46 27.25
C TYR A 241 4.35 -3.26 28.54
N SER A 242 3.31 -4.02 28.91
CA SER A 242 3.31 -5.01 29.98
C SER A 242 2.43 -6.18 29.57
N THR A 243 2.77 -7.39 29.98
CA THR A 243 1.92 -8.57 29.78
C THR A 243 1.03 -8.85 30.98
N GLU A 244 1.22 -8.17 32.11
CA GLU A 244 0.42 -8.36 33.33
C GLU A 244 -1.04 -7.92 33.13
N SER A 245 -1.25 -6.82 32.41
CA SER A 245 -2.56 -6.20 32.18
C SER A 245 -3.11 -6.53 30.79
N VAL A 246 -3.42 -7.82 30.53
CA VAL A 246 -3.92 -8.28 29.22
C VAL A 246 -5.22 -7.59 28.75
N ASP A 247 -6.02 -7.07 29.68
CA ASP A 247 -7.27 -6.39 29.38
C ASP A 247 -7.07 -4.91 28.99
N ASP A 248 -5.87 -4.36 29.18
CA ASP A 248 -5.57 -2.96 28.84
C ASP A 248 -5.27 -2.81 27.34
N ALA A 249 -6.28 -2.38 26.59
CA ALA A 249 -6.18 -2.10 25.17
C ALA A 249 -5.12 -1.02 24.85
N PHE A 250 -4.84 -0.06 25.75
CA PHE A 250 -3.86 1.01 25.53
C PHE A 250 -2.41 0.52 25.55
N VAL A 251 -2.16 -0.62 26.18
CA VAL A 251 -0.86 -1.32 26.24
C VAL A 251 -0.68 -2.19 25.00
N HIS A 252 -1.74 -2.88 24.58
CA HIS A 252 -1.65 -3.96 23.61
C HIS A 252 -2.01 -3.58 22.17
N LEU A 253 -2.83 -2.53 21.97
CA LEU A 253 -3.26 -2.04 20.67
C LEU A 253 -2.57 -0.73 20.32
N THR A 254 -2.07 -0.65 19.09
CA THR A 254 -1.30 0.50 18.56
C THR A 254 -2.15 1.40 17.66
N ASN A 255 -3.44 1.08 17.50
CA ASN A 255 -4.35 1.85 16.67
C ASN A 255 -4.58 3.23 17.29
N VAL A 256 -4.39 4.28 16.48
CA VAL A 256 -4.66 5.68 16.89
C VAL A 256 -6.08 5.86 17.41
N ALA A 257 -7.07 5.15 16.85
CA ALA A 257 -8.45 5.19 17.31
C ALA A 257 -8.62 4.76 18.78
N VAL A 258 -7.81 3.79 19.23
CA VAL A 258 -7.77 3.36 20.64
C VAL A 258 -7.01 4.41 21.45
N ALA A 259 -5.85 4.90 20.99
CA ALA A 259 -5.10 5.91 21.72
C ALA A 259 -5.91 7.20 21.98
N LYS A 260 -6.74 7.63 21.02
CA LYS A 260 -7.61 8.82 21.14
C LYS A 260 -8.67 8.72 22.23
N THR A 261 -8.99 7.52 22.72
CA THR A 261 -9.94 7.36 23.84
C THR A 261 -9.27 7.46 25.21
N ALA A 262 -7.94 7.62 25.27
CA ALA A 262 -7.22 7.84 26.52
C ALA A 262 -7.48 9.27 27.03
N ALA A 263 -7.71 9.40 28.35
CA ALA A 263 -8.00 10.69 28.97
C ALA A 263 -6.85 11.71 28.85
N ASP A 264 -5.61 11.22 28.74
CA ASP A 264 -4.39 12.02 28.61
C ASP A 264 -3.79 11.94 27.18
N TYR A 265 -4.63 11.65 26.18
CA TYR A 265 -4.21 11.66 24.79
C TYR A 265 -3.75 13.06 24.39
N ASP A 266 -2.50 13.14 23.97
CA ASP A 266 -1.90 14.36 23.44
C ASP A 266 -1.41 14.07 22.01
N PRO A 267 -1.98 14.74 20.99
CA PRO A 267 -1.56 14.55 19.60
C PRO A 267 -0.09 14.93 19.36
N GLU A 268 0.51 15.77 20.20
CA GLU A 268 1.91 16.21 20.10
C GLU A 268 2.90 15.22 20.74
N ARG A 269 2.44 14.27 21.56
CA ARG A 269 3.29 13.26 22.25
C ARG A 269 4.04 12.30 21.32
N GLY A 270 3.96 12.46 20.00
CA GLY A 270 4.83 11.75 19.06
C GLY A 270 4.59 10.24 19.03
N LEU A 271 3.33 9.81 18.98
CA LEU A 271 2.95 8.38 18.84
C LEU A 271 3.16 7.81 17.42
N LYS A 272 3.82 8.57 16.54
CA LYS A 272 4.20 8.12 15.21
C LYS A 272 5.66 8.42 14.95
N TRP A 273 6.39 7.45 14.42
CA TRP A 273 7.70 7.68 13.81
C TRP A 273 7.63 7.40 12.32
N SER A 274 8.29 8.23 11.52
CA SER A 274 8.52 7.89 10.11
C SER A 274 9.42 6.66 10.00
N LEU A 275 9.24 5.87 8.93
CA LEU A 275 10.10 4.73 8.63
C LEU A 275 11.60 5.08 8.58
N PRO A 276 12.01 6.21 7.94
CA PRO A 276 13.39 6.67 7.99
C PRO A 276 13.94 6.81 9.41
N LYS A 277 13.15 7.41 10.33
CA LYS A 277 13.53 7.57 11.73
C LYS A 277 13.67 6.21 12.43
N LEU A 278 12.73 5.30 12.23
CA LEU A 278 12.75 3.96 12.82
C LEU A 278 13.97 3.15 12.34
N PHE A 279 14.22 3.09 11.03
CA PHE A 279 15.33 2.30 10.49
C PHE A 279 16.69 2.92 10.81
N ARG A 280 16.79 4.25 10.92
CA ARG A 280 17.99 4.90 11.47
C ARG A 280 18.23 4.45 12.91
N PHE A 281 17.20 4.45 13.75
CA PHE A 281 17.28 3.95 15.11
C PHE A 281 17.71 2.48 15.17
N PHE A 282 17.13 1.60 14.34
CA PHE A 282 17.56 0.19 14.26
C PHE A 282 19.02 0.05 13.86
N LYS A 283 19.49 0.82 12.86
CA LYS A 283 20.89 0.79 12.40
C LYS A 283 21.84 1.21 13.53
N SER A 284 21.48 2.24 14.30
CA SER A 284 22.26 2.69 15.45
C SER A 284 22.30 1.67 16.59
N MET A 285 21.19 0.97 16.87
CA MET A 285 21.10 0.03 17.99
C MET A 285 21.64 -1.38 17.68
N HIS A 286 21.50 -1.86 16.44
CA HIS A 286 21.76 -3.25 16.05
C HIS A 286 22.84 -3.43 14.98
N GLY A 287 23.32 -2.33 14.39
CA GLY A 287 24.26 -2.34 13.28
C GLY A 287 23.62 -2.65 11.93
N GLN A 288 24.29 -2.21 10.86
CA GLN A 288 23.78 -2.30 9.49
C GLN A 288 23.49 -3.75 9.04
N SER A 289 24.32 -4.72 9.43
CA SER A 289 24.18 -6.11 8.97
C SER A 289 22.87 -6.76 9.44
N LYS A 290 22.53 -6.61 10.73
CA LYS A 290 21.28 -7.17 11.29
C LYS A 290 20.06 -6.50 10.66
N VAL A 291 20.10 -5.17 10.46
CA VAL A 291 19.01 -4.43 9.82
C VAL A 291 18.83 -4.82 8.35
N SER A 292 19.91 -5.00 7.59
CA SER A 292 19.84 -5.50 6.22
C SER A 292 19.18 -6.88 6.14
N LYS A 293 19.46 -7.78 7.10
CA LYS A 293 18.77 -9.07 7.20
C LYS A 293 17.28 -8.89 7.50
N THR A 294 16.92 -8.06 8.49
CA THR A 294 15.52 -7.74 8.82
C THR A 294 14.76 -7.18 7.61
N MET A 295 15.40 -6.31 6.82
CA MET A 295 14.84 -5.79 5.57
C MET A 295 14.59 -6.91 4.55
N ASN A 296 15.54 -7.82 4.34
CA ASN A 296 15.35 -8.97 3.45
C ASN A 296 14.21 -9.88 3.94
N ASP A 297 14.14 -10.16 5.24
CA ASP A 297 13.08 -10.99 5.82
C ASP A 297 11.71 -10.33 5.62
N LEU A 298 11.62 -9.01 5.79
CA LEU A 298 10.40 -8.24 5.53
C LEU A 298 9.98 -8.25 4.06
N ALA A 299 10.92 -8.09 3.14
CA ALA A 299 10.67 -8.25 1.71
C ALA A 299 10.09 -9.64 1.39
N LYS A 300 10.66 -10.71 1.99
CA LYS A 300 10.13 -12.07 1.84
C LYS A 300 8.70 -12.20 2.37
N VAL A 301 8.39 -11.62 3.53
CA VAL A 301 7.01 -11.59 4.06
C VAL A 301 6.04 -11.00 3.05
N ILE A 302 6.38 -9.85 2.46
CA ILE A 302 5.53 -9.19 1.46
C ILE A 302 5.39 -10.09 0.21
N ILE A 303 6.49 -10.55 -0.37
CA ILE A 303 6.49 -11.37 -1.59
C ILE A 303 5.68 -12.66 -1.39
N GLU A 304 5.94 -13.41 -0.32
CA GLU A 304 5.29 -14.70 -0.10
C GLU A 304 3.81 -14.53 0.26
N SER A 305 3.42 -13.43 0.93
CA SER A 305 2.01 -13.09 1.13
C SER A 305 1.28 -12.82 -0.20
N LEU A 306 1.89 -12.07 -1.12
CA LEU A 306 1.31 -11.78 -2.44
C LEU A 306 1.25 -13.05 -3.31
N LYS A 307 2.30 -13.88 -3.29
CA LYS A 307 2.32 -15.17 -4.01
C LYS A 307 1.22 -16.11 -3.52
N SER A 308 0.87 -16.08 -2.23
CA SER A 308 -0.17 -16.93 -1.66
C SER A 308 -1.56 -16.71 -2.29
N VAL A 309 -1.80 -15.53 -2.86
CA VAL A 309 -3.06 -15.13 -3.50
C VAL A 309 -2.94 -14.91 -5.00
N GLN A 310 -1.75 -15.01 -5.60
CA GLN A 310 -1.49 -14.66 -7.00
C GLN A 310 -2.43 -15.36 -8.00
N ASN A 311 -2.73 -16.64 -7.76
CA ASN A 311 -3.60 -17.45 -8.61
C ASN A 311 -5.09 -17.34 -8.22
N LEU A 312 -5.42 -16.63 -7.13
CA LEU A 312 -6.77 -16.44 -6.63
C LEU A 312 -7.33 -15.06 -7.01
N ILE A 313 -6.49 -14.02 -6.97
CA ILE A 313 -6.89 -12.68 -7.40
C ILE A 313 -7.27 -12.70 -8.88
N ILE A 314 -8.42 -12.12 -9.18
CA ILE A 314 -8.94 -11.90 -10.53
C ILE A 314 -8.09 -10.78 -11.14
N GLN A 315 -7.25 -11.14 -12.10
CA GLN A 315 -6.45 -10.17 -12.82
C GLN A 315 -7.33 -9.42 -13.81
N ASP A 316 -7.28 -8.10 -13.74
CA ASP A 316 -7.85 -7.17 -14.72
C ASP A 316 -6.81 -6.08 -14.99
N THR A 317 -6.60 -5.74 -16.27
CA THR A 317 -5.66 -4.70 -16.70
C THR A 317 -6.09 -3.29 -16.29
N HIS A 318 -7.38 -3.09 -16.01
CA HIS A 318 -7.92 -1.82 -15.55
C HIS A 318 -7.77 -1.63 -14.03
N CYS A 319 -7.16 -2.58 -13.30
CA CYS A 319 -7.10 -2.58 -11.85
C CYS A 319 -5.65 -2.54 -11.35
N PHE A 320 -5.43 -1.73 -10.32
CA PHE A 320 -4.25 -1.79 -9.45
C PHE A 320 -4.70 -1.72 -7.99
N GLU A 321 -3.79 -1.93 -7.05
CA GLU A 321 -4.12 -1.77 -5.64
C GLU A 321 -2.93 -1.26 -4.83
N LEU A 322 -3.18 -0.26 -3.99
CA LEU A 322 -2.23 0.21 -2.99
C LEU A 322 -2.60 -0.39 -1.62
N TYR A 323 -1.85 -1.41 -1.21
CA TYR A 323 -2.02 -2.07 0.07
C TYR A 323 -1.26 -1.36 1.19
N GLY A 324 -1.85 -1.33 2.38
CA GLY A 324 -1.17 -1.01 3.64
C GLY A 324 -0.89 -2.28 4.43
N TYR A 325 0.38 -2.66 4.53
CA TYR A 325 0.85 -3.79 5.32
C TYR A 325 1.09 -3.37 6.76
N ASP A 326 0.54 -4.12 7.72
CA ASP A 326 0.75 -3.90 9.15
C ASP A 326 1.71 -4.98 9.68
N ILE A 327 2.90 -4.56 10.07
CA ILE A 327 4.00 -5.43 10.50
C ILE A 327 4.33 -5.18 11.96
N LEU A 328 4.57 -6.25 12.72
CA LEU A 328 5.14 -6.19 14.06
C LEU A 328 6.56 -6.78 14.04
N PHE A 329 7.52 -6.09 14.63
CA PHE A 329 8.84 -6.68 14.90
C PHE A 329 8.85 -7.30 16.29
N ASP A 330 9.37 -8.52 16.42
CA ASP A 330 9.66 -9.10 17.73
C ASP A 330 11.03 -8.65 18.28
N GLU A 331 11.35 -9.02 19.52
CA GLU A 331 12.61 -8.69 20.19
C GLU A 331 13.88 -9.03 19.38
N ASN A 332 13.78 -9.99 18.46
CA ASN A 332 14.88 -10.41 17.58
C ASN A 332 14.91 -9.66 16.24
N LEU A 333 14.05 -8.66 16.05
CA LEU A 333 13.79 -7.95 14.80
C LEU A 333 13.26 -8.85 13.67
N LYS A 334 12.56 -9.94 14.00
CA LYS A 334 11.84 -10.72 13.00
C LYS A 334 10.50 -10.03 12.68
N PRO A 335 10.19 -9.80 11.39
CA PRO A 335 8.92 -9.21 10.98
C PRO A 335 7.78 -10.25 11.00
N TRP A 336 6.66 -9.87 11.58
CA TRP A 336 5.41 -10.63 11.62
C TRP A 336 4.31 -9.83 10.92
N LEU A 337 3.61 -10.46 9.98
CA LEU A 337 2.46 -9.88 9.31
C LEU A 337 1.22 -9.95 10.21
N LEU A 338 0.65 -8.80 10.55
CA LEU A 338 -0.56 -8.70 11.36
C LEU A 338 -1.82 -8.69 10.50
N GLU A 339 -1.84 -7.84 9.48
CA GLU A 339 -2.93 -7.69 8.52
C GLU A 339 -2.46 -6.96 7.24
N VAL A 340 -3.23 -7.10 6.17
CA VAL A 340 -3.07 -6.32 4.94
C VAL A 340 -4.37 -5.55 4.72
N ASN A 341 -4.27 -4.24 4.56
CA ASN A 341 -5.41 -3.35 4.37
C ASN A 341 -5.45 -2.88 2.92
N ALA A 342 -6.54 -3.16 2.20
CA ALA A 342 -6.82 -2.49 0.93
C ALA A 342 -7.66 -1.26 1.20
N SER A 343 -7.38 -0.17 0.49
CA SER A 343 -7.76 1.19 0.88
C SER A 343 -7.18 1.62 2.26
N PRO A 344 -5.86 1.63 2.46
CA PRO A 344 -5.28 2.17 3.69
C PRO A 344 -5.76 3.62 3.90
N SER A 345 -5.98 4.03 5.16
CA SER A 345 -6.48 5.39 5.45
C SER A 345 -5.57 6.47 4.83
N LEU A 346 -6.14 7.21 3.88
CA LEU A 346 -5.48 8.32 3.19
C LEU A 346 -5.80 9.69 3.78
N THR A 347 -6.71 9.77 4.76
CA THR A 347 -6.97 11.01 5.48
C THR A 347 -5.81 11.35 6.40
N ALA A 348 -5.20 12.52 6.22
CA ALA A 348 -4.11 12.97 7.06
C ALA A 348 -4.57 13.32 8.48
N SER A 349 -3.72 13.03 9.46
CA SER A 349 -3.94 13.36 10.88
C SER A 349 -3.02 14.46 11.40
N SER A 350 -1.98 14.80 10.65
CA SER A 350 -1.02 15.87 10.89
C SER A 350 -0.43 16.31 9.54
N GLN A 351 0.29 17.43 9.53
CA GLN A 351 0.99 17.90 8.33
C GLN A 351 2.03 16.87 7.82
N GLU A 352 2.82 16.29 8.73
CA GLU A 352 3.79 15.24 8.36
C GLU A 352 3.11 14.00 7.75
N ASP A 353 1.94 13.62 8.27
CA ASP A 353 1.14 12.50 7.77
C ASP A 353 0.53 12.82 6.39
N PHE A 354 0.16 14.09 6.16
CA PHE A 354 -0.31 14.59 4.86
C PHE A 354 0.81 14.53 3.82
N GLU A 355 1.98 15.09 4.12
CA GLU A 355 3.13 15.12 3.21
C GLU A 355 3.59 13.72 2.82
N LEU A 356 3.68 12.80 3.80
CA LEU A 356 4.01 11.41 3.54
C LEU A 356 2.99 10.76 2.59
N LYS A 357 1.70 10.91 2.88
CA LYS A 357 0.64 10.31 2.06
C LYS A 357 0.58 10.93 0.67
N TYR A 358 0.77 12.23 0.56
CA TYR A 358 0.83 12.94 -0.72
C TYR A 358 1.97 12.41 -1.57
N ARG A 359 3.19 12.27 -1.02
CA ARG A 359 4.33 11.67 -1.73
C ARG A 359 4.06 10.24 -2.16
N VAL A 360 3.56 9.38 -1.25
CA VAL A 360 3.21 7.97 -1.57
C VAL A 360 2.23 7.92 -2.75
N LEU A 361 1.16 8.71 -2.71
CA LEU A 361 0.12 8.71 -3.72
C LEU A 361 0.60 9.34 -5.04
N ASN A 362 1.38 10.42 -4.99
CA ASN A 362 1.94 11.04 -6.19
C ASN A 362 2.91 10.09 -6.91
N HIS A 363 3.84 9.47 -6.18
CA HIS A 363 4.75 8.47 -6.74
C HIS A 363 4.01 7.22 -7.24
N MET A 364 2.88 6.86 -6.63
CA MET A 364 2.06 5.76 -7.12
C MET A 364 1.51 6.09 -8.52
N ILE A 365 1.00 7.30 -8.74
CA ILE A 365 0.56 7.73 -10.07
C ILE A 365 1.72 7.70 -11.08
N ASP A 366 2.94 8.07 -10.66
CA ASP A 366 4.13 7.96 -11.50
C ASP A 366 4.41 6.49 -11.90
N VAL A 367 4.27 5.53 -10.97
CA VAL A 367 4.45 4.09 -11.25
C VAL A 367 3.41 3.55 -12.21
N LEU A 368 2.16 4.02 -12.12
CA LEU A 368 1.07 3.61 -13.02
C LEU A 368 1.27 4.11 -14.45
N ASP A 369 2.14 5.11 -14.65
CA ASP A 369 2.58 5.62 -15.95
C ASP A 369 1.46 5.97 -16.93
N ILE A 370 0.38 6.56 -16.43
CA ILE A 370 -0.76 7.01 -17.25
C ILE A 370 -0.31 8.10 -18.24
N GLU A 371 0.75 8.82 -17.89
CA GLU A 371 1.40 9.86 -18.70
C GLU A 371 2.38 9.32 -19.75
N LYS A 372 2.69 8.01 -19.71
CA LYS A 372 3.59 7.32 -20.65
C LYS A 372 4.99 7.93 -20.73
N LYS A 373 5.58 8.17 -19.57
CA LYS A 373 6.92 8.73 -19.37
C LYS A 373 7.98 7.66 -19.16
N LEU A 374 7.59 6.44 -18.79
CA LEU A 374 8.53 5.39 -18.41
C LEU A 374 8.93 4.48 -19.57
N LEU A 375 10.10 3.84 -19.42
CA LEU A 375 10.67 2.83 -20.32
C LEU A 375 10.21 1.41 -19.97
N GLY A 376 9.74 1.19 -18.74
CA GLY A 376 9.21 -0.09 -18.24
C GLY A 376 10.27 -1.02 -17.63
N ASN A 377 11.52 -0.59 -17.50
CA ASN A 377 12.64 -1.34 -16.92
C ASN A 377 13.20 -0.70 -15.63
N GLU A 378 12.55 0.35 -15.13
CA GLU A 378 12.97 1.12 -13.95
C GLU A 378 12.89 0.26 -12.70
N ASN A 379 13.96 0.20 -11.92
CA ASN A 379 13.94 -0.47 -10.62
C ASN A 379 13.47 0.44 -9.48
N GLN A 380 13.27 1.72 -9.80
CA GLN A 380 12.93 2.79 -8.87
C GLN A 380 12.12 3.86 -9.59
N ILE A 381 10.98 4.26 -9.03
CA ILE A 381 10.16 5.36 -9.53
C ILE A 381 9.70 6.17 -8.31
N GLY A 382 10.14 7.42 -8.22
CA GLY A 382 9.94 8.23 -7.03
C GLY A 382 10.44 7.52 -5.77
N GLY A 383 9.57 7.39 -4.77
CA GLY A 383 9.81 6.63 -3.54
C GLY A 383 9.50 5.12 -3.62
N PHE A 384 9.02 4.60 -4.76
CA PHE A 384 8.76 3.17 -4.94
C PHE A 384 9.99 2.43 -5.48
N ASP A 385 10.26 1.26 -4.90
CA ASP A 385 11.22 0.29 -5.38
C ASP A 385 10.49 -0.97 -5.83
N ILE A 386 10.81 -1.47 -7.03
CA ILE A 386 10.18 -2.71 -7.52
C ILE A 386 10.72 -3.90 -6.73
N LEU A 387 9.79 -4.68 -6.16
CA LEU A 387 10.10 -5.85 -5.35
C LEU A 387 9.93 -7.14 -6.16
N VAL A 388 8.92 -7.18 -7.03
CA VAL A 388 8.65 -8.30 -7.95
C VAL A 388 8.40 -7.74 -9.33
N ARG A 389 9.13 -8.25 -10.33
CA ARG A 389 8.94 -7.94 -11.75
C ARG A 389 8.61 -9.22 -12.49
N ASN A 390 7.50 -9.24 -13.23
CA ASN A 390 7.08 -10.38 -14.03
C ASN A 390 7.08 -11.71 -13.24
N SER A 391 6.51 -11.69 -12.02
CA SER A 391 6.47 -12.81 -11.07
C SER A 391 7.83 -13.28 -10.51
N LYS A 392 8.92 -12.54 -10.74
CA LYS A 392 10.25 -12.83 -10.20
C LYS A 392 10.68 -11.74 -9.20
N PRO A 393 11.18 -12.11 -8.01
CA PRO A 393 11.78 -11.14 -7.10
C PRO A 393 12.91 -10.36 -7.77
N VAL A 394 13.04 -9.09 -7.44
CA VAL A 394 14.14 -8.23 -7.92
C VAL A 394 15.21 -8.15 -6.83
N GLU A 395 16.41 -8.60 -7.19
CA GLU A 395 17.59 -8.59 -6.33
C GLU A 395 18.48 -7.38 -6.66
N LEU A 396 19.12 -6.82 -5.64
CA LEU A 396 20.19 -5.85 -5.80
C LEU A 396 21.42 -6.60 -6.34
N CYS A 397 21.78 -6.37 -7.61
CA CYS A 397 23.05 -6.84 -8.15
C CYS A 397 24.20 -6.22 -7.35
N LYS A 398 24.93 -7.03 -6.57
CA LYS A 398 26.28 -6.65 -6.12
C LYS A 398 27.22 -6.77 -7.30
N VAL A 399 27.53 -5.66 -7.96
CA VAL A 399 28.72 -5.57 -8.79
C VAL A 399 29.93 -5.51 -7.87
N ALA A 400 30.65 -6.63 -7.75
CA ALA A 400 32.11 -6.65 -7.65
C ALA A 400 32.59 -8.03 -8.11
N ARG A 401 33.27 -8.09 -9.26
CA ARG A 401 33.78 -9.32 -9.90
C ARG A 401 34.83 -10.10 -9.09
N HIS A 402 35.10 -9.76 -7.82
CA HIS A 402 36.11 -10.44 -7.00
C HIS A 402 35.73 -10.67 -5.53
N ALA A 403 34.45 -10.60 -5.16
CA ALA A 403 34.02 -11.03 -3.83
C ALA A 403 32.93 -12.10 -3.98
N GLN A 404 33.27 -13.34 -3.60
CA GLN A 404 32.26 -14.34 -3.25
C GLN A 404 31.27 -13.68 -2.27
N PRO A 405 29.95 -13.69 -2.51
CA PRO A 405 29.00 -13.14 -1.58
C PRO A 405 29.02 -14.03 -0.33
N PHE A 406 29.69 -13.59 0.73
CA PHE A 406 29.60 -14.23 2.04
C PHE A 406 28.18 -14.14 2.63
N PHE A 407 27.30 -13.35 1.98
CA PHE A 407 25.91 -13.14 2.30
C PHE A 407 25.10 -13.28 1.00
N GLY A 408 24.05 -14.10 1.00
CA GLY A 408 23.19 -14.36 -0.14
C GLY A 408 22.58 -13.11 -0.78
N ALA A 409 21.86 -13.29 -1.89
CA ALA A 409 21.28 -12.17 -2.64
C ALA A 409 20.39 -11.27 -1.77
N GLN A 410 20.59 -9.95 -1.89
CA GLN A 410 19.82 -8.94 -1.17
C GLN A 410 18.65 -8.48 -2.04
N LEU A 411 17.44 -8.44 -1.51
CA LEU A 411 16.27 -7.98 -2.26
C LEU A 411 16.29 -6.46 -2.41
N ASN A 412 15.69 -5.94 -3.48
CA ASN A 412 15.59 -4.50 -3.77
C ASN A 412 14.61 -3.79 -2.80
N LEU A 413 15.03 -3.64 -1.54
CA LEU A 413 14.26 -3.02 -0.48
C LEU A 413 15.10 -1.95 0.22
N ARG A 414 14.69 -0.68 0.09
CA ARG A 414 15.37 0.50 0.65
C ARG A 414 14.48 1.28 1.62
N LEU A 415 13.75 0.55 2.48
CA LEU A 415 12.82 1.15 3.43
C LEU A 415 13.52 2.15 4.35
N GLY A 416 12.93 3.34 4.43
CA GLY A 416 13.43 4.45 5.23
C GLY A 416 14.59 5.22 4.62
N ASP A 417 15.04 4.89 3.40
CA ASP A 417 16.01 5.71 2.68
C ASP A 417 15.35 7.00 2.17
N TYR A 418 16.16 8.00 1.85
CA TYR A 418 15.69 9.32 1.45
C TYR A 418 14.73 9.25 0.25
N VAL A 419 13.67 10.03 0.35
CA VAL A 419 12.68 10.26 -0.69
C VAL A 419 12.62 11.77 -0.91
N GLU A 420 12.76 12.19 -2.16
CA GLU A 420 12.74 13.60 -2.49
C GLU A 420 11.40 14.25 -2.10
N PRO A 421 11.43 15.47 -1.55
CA PRO A 421 10.22 16.24 -1.33
C PRO A 421 9.48 16.44 -2.65
N THR A 422 8.17 16.20 -2.65
CA THR A 422 7.31 16.60 -3.76
C THR A 422 6.81 18.02 -3.48
N PRO A 423 6.79 18.93 -4.48
CA PRO A 423 6.12 20.22 -4.33
C PRO A 423 4.68 20.02 -3.87
N MET A 424 4.33 20.66 -2.76
CA MET A 424 3.01 20.58 -2.16
C MET A 424 2.23 21.85 -2.52
N PRO A 425 0.91 21.73 -2.76
CA PRO A 425 0.03 22.86 -2.96
C PRO A 425 -0.15 23.73 -1.71
#